data_AF-A0A3M1HC96-F1
#
_entry.id   AF-A0A3M1HC96-F1
#
_cell.length_a   1.000
_cell.length_b   1.000
_cell.length_c   1.000
_cell.angle_alpha   90.00
_cell.angle_beta   90.00
_cell.angle_gamma   90.00
#
_symmetry.space_group_name_H-M   'P 1'
#
loop_
_entity.id
_entity.type
_entity.pdbx_description
1 polymer ?
#
loop_
_entity_poly.entity_id
_entity_poly.type
_entity_poly.pdbx_seq_one_letter_code
_entity_poly.pdbx_strand_id
1 'polypeptide(L)'
;MDRSIDEGMSEYVGRVEKRLDRDVRIFDTTLRDGEQTPGAALSLNEKLEIAKILDDVGVDVIEAGFPAVSKGELNTVREIGKEVGCEAIGLARTKKEDIDAVIDAGLNSCHTFIGTSKLHREYKLRMSKEEIKEKVREAVSYIKEHGMVCEFSCEDATRTELPYLKEVYRAAVEAGADRINVPDTVGVMTPRAMSYLIGELRKVVDVPISVHCHNDFGLAVANSLAGIEAGASQVHCTVNGIGERAGNASMEQVAVSLYKFYGKKTIELSKISWLSEVVEKYSGIPVAINAPVVGRNAFSHESGIHVHGIMKKALTYEPYSPSLVGARRAIILGKHSGSHAIRRILEEEGMEANDEEVGEILQRVKYTREKGEVIGDKEVISIAREVLGIEKKDGITMEEFVVTTSDGAIPIAAVTLNINGRRVTTSGVGVGPIDAITEAIRKAVEELPELKLSKYRIDAIGTGTKTIGEVFIKLESKEGDVYFGRGASKDIVKASTDAFIDAYNKALKKKQRS
;
A
#
# COMPACT_ATOMS: atom_id res chain seq x y z
N MET A 1 -14.20 -0.24 26.74
CA MET A 1 -13.04 0.41 26.10
C MET A 1 -12.10 -0.68 25.63
N ASP A 2 -11.74 -0.67 24.35
CA ASP A 2 -10.77 -1.61 23.79
C ASP A 2 -9.39 -1.35 24.43
N ARG A 3 -8.90 -2.32 25.19
CA ARG A 3 -7.61 -2.24 25.89
C ARG A 3 -6.42 -2.21 24.91
N SER A 4 -6.62 -2.62 23.66
CA SER A 4 -5.57 -2.67 22.64
C SER A 4 -5.10 -1.29 22.14
N ILE A 5 -5.93 -0.26 22.34
CA ILE A 5 -5.62 1.11 21.92
C ILE A 5 -4.43 1.67 22.73
N ASP A 6 -4.45 1.49 24.04
CA ASP A 6 -3.46 2.08 24.94
C ASP A 6 -2.19 1.22 25.09
N GLU A 7 -2.19 -0.04 24.63
CA GLU A 7 -1.02 -0.92 24.68
C GLU A 7 0.15 -0.38 23.85
N GLY A 8 1.36 -0.39 24.42
CA GLY A 8 2.58 0.07 23.73
C GLY A 8 2.74 1.59 23.67
N MET A 9 1.79 2.36 24.21
CA MET A 9 1.79 3.82 24.14
C MET A 9 2.50 4.46 25.34
N SER A 10 3.12 5.62 25.09
CA SER A 10 3.80 6.42 26.12
C SER A 10 2.78 7.05 27.09
N GLU A 11 3.07 7.03 28.39
CA GLU A 11 2.22 7.68 29.40
C GLU A 11 2.09 9.20 29.17
N TYR A 12 3.07 9.83 28.52
CA TYR A 12 3.04 11.26 28.21
C TYR A 12 1.94 11.60 27.20
N VAL A 13 1.68 10.70 26.24
CA VAL A 13 0.56 10.85 25.30
C VAL A 13 -0.75 10.90 26.08
N GLY A 14 -0.99 9.95 26.98
CA GLY A 14 -2.21 9.92 27.79
C GLY A 14 -2.40 11.08 28.76
N ARG A 15 -1.34 11.87 29.03
CA ARG A 15 -1.42 13.09 29.85
C ARG A 15 -1.79 14.34 29.07
N VAL A 16 -1.42 14.39 27.78
CA VAL A 16 -1.54 15.59 26.94
C VAL A 16 -2.66 15.43 25.92
N GLU A 17 -2.72 14.29 25.25
CA GLU A 17 -3.72 14.00 24.25
C GLU A 17 -5.03 13.60 24.90
N LYS A 18 -6.10 14.28 24.50
CA LYS A 18 -7.46 13.87 24.83
C LYS A 18 -7.98 12.98 23.70
N ARG A 19 -8.73 11.96 24.08
CA ARG A 19 -9.54 11.23 23.09
C ARG A 19 -10.44 12.23 22.38
N LEU A 20 -10.53 12.09 21.06
CA LEU A 20 -11.41 12.93 20.28
C LEU A 20 -12.84 12.49 20.55
N ASP A 21 -13.72 13.43 20.91
CA ASP A 21 -15.15 13.12 21.07
C ASP A 21 -15.88 13.17 19.72
N ARG A 22 -15.40 13.99 18.78
CA ARG A 22 -15.95 14.09 17.42
C ARG A 22 -15.44 13.01 16.47
N ASP A 23 -16.22 12.73 15.44
CA ASP A 23 -15.79 11.87 14.35
C ASP A 23 -14.88 12.62 13.37
N VAL A 24 -14.02 11.86 12.71
CA VAL A 24 -13.04 12.36 11.74
C VAL A 24 -13.21 11.54 10.46
N ARG A 25 -13.48 12.23 9.36
CA ARG A 25 -13.65 11.62 8.04
C ARG A 25 -12.31 11.44 7.32
N ILE A 26 -12.18 10.36 6.58
CA ILE A 26 -11.08 10.12 5.65
C ILE A 26 -11.55 10.43 4.23
N PHE A 27 -10.90 11.41 3.62
CA PHE A 27 -11.05 11.74 2.21
C PHE A 27 -9.83 11.21 1.47
N ASP A 28 -10.02 10.15 0.69
CA ASP A 28 -8.96 9.61 -0.15
C ASP A 28 -8.93 10.35 -1.50
N THR A 29 -7.74 10.82 -1.88
CA THR A 29 -7.48 11.44 -3.19
C THR A 29 -6.42 10.69 -3.99
N THR A 30 -6.30 9.37 -3.78
CA THR A 30 -5.33 8.52 -4.49
C THR A 30 -5.62 8.51 -5.99
N LEU A 31 -6.89 8.48 -6.40
CA LEU A 31 -7.32 8.40 -7.80
C LEU A 31 -7.25 9.71 -8.58
N ARG A 32 -7.04 10.84 -7.88
CA ARG A 32 -6.93 12.17 -8.48
C ARG A 32 -5.56 12.76 -8.23
N ASP A 33 -5.30 13.24 -7.01
CA ASP A 33 -4.03 13.86 -6.65
C ASP A 33 -2.87 12.87 -6.64
N GLY A 34 -3.11 11.63 -6.20
CA GLY A 34 -2.12 10.57 -6.23
C GLY A 34 -1.65 10.22 -7.65
N GLU A 35 -2.55 10.25 -8.63
CA GLU A 35 -2.20 10.04 -10.04
C GLU A 35 -1.35 11.18 -10.62
N GLN A 36 -1.34 12.37 -10.01
CA GLN A 36 -0.48 13.47 -10.45
C GLN A 36 1.00 13.24 -10.13
N THR A 37 1.36 12.15 -9.44
CA THR A 37 2.77 11.77 -9.31
C THR A 37 3.36 11.43 -10.68
N PRO A 38 4.49 12.04 -11.07
CA PRO A 38 5.16 11.72 -12.33
C PRO A 38 5.43 10.22 -12.48
N GLY A 39 4.83 9.59 -13.48
CA GLY A 39 4.97 8.15 -13.76
C GLY A 39 3.80 7.29 -13.28
N ALA A 40 2.90 7.81 -12.44
CA ALA A 40 1.63 7.15 -12.15
C ALA A 40 0.66 7.42 -13.31
N ALA A 41 0.22 6.37 -14.00
CA ALA A 41 -0.83 6.45 -15.00
C ALA A 41 -1.75 5.25 -14.79
N LEU A 42 -2.91 5.47 -14.20
CA LEU A 42 -3.84 4.41 -13.85
C LEU A 42 -4.83 4.22 -14.98
N SER A 43 -4.97 2.98 -15.48
CA SER A 43 -6.06 2.64 -16.38
C SER A 43 -7.41 2.68 -15.66
N LEU A 44 -8.50 2.76 -16.43
CA LEU A 44 -9.86 2.69 -15.90
C LEU A 44 -10.08 1.51 -14.94
N ASN A 45 -9.63 0.31 -15.35
CA ASN A 45 -9.83 -0.90 -14.55
C ASN A 45 -9.03 -0.86 -13.25
N GLU A 46 -7.82 -0.29 -13.27
CA GLU A 46 -6.99 -0.14 -12.08
C GLU A 46 -7.58 0.88 -11.11
N LYS A 47 -8.09 2.02 -11.63
CA LYS A 47 -8.82 3.00 -10.83
C LYS A 47 -10.08 2.41 -10.20
N LEU A 48 -10.86 1.64 -10.95
CA LEU A 48 -12.05 0.96 -10.45
C LEU A 48 -11.72 -0.08 -9.37
N GLU A 49 -10.65 -0.87 -9.54
CA GLU A 49 -10.22 -1.82 -8.53
C GLU A 49 -9.78 -1.10 -7.25
N ILE A 50 -8.94 -0.06 -7.36
CA ILE A 50 -8.53 0.75 -6.20
C ILE A 50 -9.75 1.39 -5.52
N ALA A 51 -10.69 1.96 -6.28
CA ALA A 51 -11.90 2.58 -5.75
C ALA A 51 -12.74 1.59 -4.92
N LYS A 52 -12.95 0.37 -5.43
CA LYS A 52 -13.69 -0.68 -4.72
C LYS A 52 -12.99 -1.11 -3.43
N ILE A 53 -11.66 -1.16 -3.45
CA ILE A 53 -10.89 -1.50 -2.24
C ILE A 53 -10.96 -0.37 -1.22
N LEU A 54 -10.86 0.88 -1.64
CA LEU A 54 -11.01 2.05 -0.77
C LEU A 54 -12.40 2.05 -0.09
N ASP A 55 -13.45 1.78 -0.85
CA ASP A 55 -14.82 1.65 -0.34
C ASP A 55 -14.96 0.49 0.66
N ASP A 56 -14.39 -0.68 0.35
CA ASP A 56 -14.37 -1.86 1.24
C ASP A 56 -13.49 -1.67 2.49
N VAL A 57 -12.45 -0.82 2.41
CA VAL A 57 -11.67 -0.34 3.55
C VAL A 57 -12.46 0.65 4.40
N GLY A 58 -13.50 1.28 3.84
CA GLY A 58 -14.43 2.16 4.54
C GLY A 58 -13.97 3.61 4.62
N VAL A 59 -13.32 4.14 3.58
CA VAL A 59 -13.09 5.59 3.48
C VAL A 59 -14.42 6.34 3.34
N ASP A 60 -14.51 7.55 3.87
CA ASP A 60 -15.76 8.32 3.83
C ASP A 60 -16.01 8.98 2.47
N VAL A 61 -14.93 9.41 1.81
CA VAL A 61 -14.98 10.13 0.53
C VAL A 61 -13.85 9.63 -0.39
N ILE A 62 -14.18 9.38 -1.65
CA ILE A 62 -13.20 9.13 -2.72
C ILE A 62 -13.28 10.29 -3.72
N GLU A 63 -12.17 11.02 -3.89
CA GLU A 63 -12.02 11.96 -4.99
C GLU A 63 -11.70 11.18 -6.26
N ALA A 64 -12.74 10.92 -7.05
CA ALA A 64 -12.73 9.98 -8.14
C ALA A 64 -11.89 10.43 -9.34
N GLY A 65 -11.60 11.74 -9.45
CA GLY A 65 -10.83 12.30 -10.55
C GLY A 65 -11.17 13.76 -10.83
N PHE A 66 -10.70 14.25 -11.97
CA PHE A 66 -11.00 15.58 -12.50
C PHE A 66 -11.69 15.46 -13.86
N PRO A 67 -13.04 15.36 -13.89
CA PRO A 67 -13.81 15.04 -15.11
C PRO A 67 -13.52 15.95 -16.31
N ALA A 68 -13.23 17.23 -16.07
CA ALA A 68 -13.00 18.21 -17.13
C ALA A 68 -11.68 18.00 -17.90
N VAL A 69 -10.77 17.12 -17.44
CA VAL A 69 -9.48 16.86 -18.09
C VAL A 69 -9.66 16.22 -19.46
N SER A 70 -10.54 15.22 -19.57
CA SER A 70 -10.81 14.53 -20.84
C SER A 70 -12.11 13.73 -20.80
N LYS A 71 -12.63 13.35 -21.97
CA LYS A 71 -13.78 12.42 -22.06
C LYS A 71 -13.50 11.07 -21.41
N GLY A 72 -12.25 10.60 -21.47
CA GLY A 72 -11.82 9.37 -20.80
C GLY A 72 -11.95 9.50 -19.29
N GLU A 73 -11.44 10.60 -18.73
CA GLU A 73 -11.49 10.87 -17.29
C GLU A 73 -12.93 11.07 -16.79
N LEU A 74 -13.77 11.78 -17.55
CA LEU A 74 -15.20 11.89 -17.24
C LEU A 74 -15.87 10.52 -17.16
N ASN A 75 -15.63 9.64 -18.14
CA ASN A 75 -16.18 8.29 -18.12
C ASN A 75 -15.64 7.48 -16.93
N THR A 76 -14.35 7.59 -16.63
CA THR A 76 -13.74 6.94 -15.47
C THR A 76 -14.42 7.36 -14.17
N VAL A 77 -14.58 8.67 -13.94
CA VAL A 77 -15.23 9.21 -12.75
C VAL A 77 -16.67 8.74 -12.64
N ARG A 78 -17.39 8.71 -13.77
CA ARG A 78 -18.76 8.18 -13.84
C ARG A 78 -18.85 6.73 -13.42
N GLU A 79 -17.95 5.87 -13.92
CA GLU A 79 -17.97 4.44 -13.57
C GLU A 79 -17.58 4.23 -12.11
N ILE A 80 -16.61 4.97 -11.57
CA ILE A 80 -16.27 4.94 -10.14
C ILE A 80 -17.49 5.30 -9.29
N GLY A 81 -18.17 6.40 -9.60
CA GLY A 81 -19.33 6.88 -8.84
C GLY A 81 -20.53 5.93 -8.84
N LYS A 82 -20.62 5.00 -9.80
CA LYS A 82 -21.66 3.95 -9.83
C LYS A 82 -21.29 2.71 -9.00
N GLU A 83 -20.00 2.45 -8.83
CA GLU A 83 -19.50 1.20 -8.28
C GLU A 83 -19.19 1.27 -6.78
N VAL A 84 -18.95 2.46 -6.24
CA VAL A 84 -18.65 2.66 -4.80
C VAL A 84 -19.90 3.06 -4.00
N GLY A 85 -19.96 2.63 -2.73
CA GLY A 85 -21.03 2.98 -1.80
C GLY A 85 -20.78 4.27 -1.00
N CYS A 86 -19.51 4.65 -0.79
CA CYS A 86 -19.13 5.90 -0.13
C CYS A 86 -19.38 7.15 -1.00
N GLU A 87 -19.13 8.33 -0.45
CA GLU A 87 -19.26 9.58 -1.21
C GLU A 87 -18.18 9.64 -2.31
N ALA A 88 -18.60 9.64 -3.58
CA ALA A 88 -17.72 9.93 -4.71
C ALA A 88 -17.82 11.43 -5.08
N ILE A 89 -16.67 12.12 -5.10
CA ILE A 89 -16.58 13.55 -5.40
C ILE A 89 -15.68 13.82 -6.60
N GLY A 90 -16.08 14.75 -7.45
CA GLY A 90 -15.29 15.19 -8.60
C GLY A 90 -14.64 16.55 -8.36
N LEU A 91 -13.37 16.71 -8.75
CA LEU A 91 -12.69 18.00 -8.71
C LEU A 91 -13.13 18.87 -9.90
N ALA A 92 -13.34 20.17 -9.66
CA ALA A 92 -13.60 21.17 -10.68
C ALA A 92 -12.89 22.48 -10.35
N ARG A 93 -12.36 23.20 -11.37
CA ARG A 93 -11.99 24.61 -11.15
C ARG A 93 -13.26 25.43 -10.92
N THR A 94 -13.13 26.67 -10.43
CA THR A 94 -14.24 27.65 -10.37
C THR A 94 -14.63 28.14 -11.77
N LYS A 95 -15.09 27.22 -12.61
CA LYS A 95 -15.54 27.40 -14.00
C LYS A 95 -16.78 26.55 -14.21
N LYS A 96 -17.79 27.12 -14.86
CA LYS A 96 -19.07 26.45 -15.10
C LYS A 96 -18.88 25.14 -15.87
N GLU A 97 -18.03 25.14 -16.89
CA GLU A 97 -17.79 23.98 -17.75
C GLU A 97 -17.13 22.81 -17.00
N ASP A 98 -16.30 23.11 -16.00
CA ASP A 98 -15.68 22.08 -15.17
C ASP A 98 -16.70 21.46 -14.20
N ILE A 99 -17.59 22.29 -13.63
CA ILE A 99 -18.67 21.83 -12.74
C ILE A 99 -19.70 21.01 -13.53
N ASP A 100 -20.05 21.45 -14.75
CA ASP A 100 -20.92 20.72 -15.66
C ASP A 100 -20.34 19.32 -15.95
N ALA A 101 -19.02 19.18 -16.10
CA ALA A 101 -18.40 17.86 -16.29
C ALA A 101 -18.55 16.93 -15.06
N VAL A 102 -18.57 17.48 -13.84
CA VAL A 102 -18.86 16.69 -12.62
C VAL A 102 -20.32 16.26 -12.58
N ILE A 103 -21.24 17.15 -12.95
CA ILE A 103 -22.67 16.87 -13.08
C ILE A 103 -22.90 15.77 -14.14
N ASP A 104 -22.28 15.90 -15.31
CA ASP A 104 -22.36 14.93 -16.41
C ASP A 104 -21.76 13.57 -16.04
N ALA A 105 -20.79 13.53 -15.14
CA ALA A 105 -20.28 12.29 -14.57
C ALA A 105 -21.29 11.62 -13.63
N GLY A 106 -22.41 12.27 -13.30
CA GLY A 106 -23.48 11.73 -12.47
C GLY A 106 -23.15 11.70 -10.98
N LEU A 107 -22.19 12.53 -10.53
CA LEU A 107 -21.85 12.63 -9.12
C LEU A 107 -22.80 13.57 -8.38
N ASN A 108 -22.94 13.36 -7.07
CA ASN A 108 -23.74 14.22 -6.19
C ASN A 108 -22.89 15.24 -5.42
N SER A 109 -21.56 15.14 -5.52
CA SER A 109 -20.61 15.98 -4.79
C SER A 109 -19.59 16.59 -5.75
N CYS A 110 -19.29 17.88 -5.55
CA CYS A 110 -18.30 18.63 -6.31
C CYS A 110 -17.31 19.29 -5.35
N HIS A 111 -16.02 19.10 -5.60
CA HIS A 111 -14.93 19.80 -4.93
C HIS A 111 -14.44 20.90 -5.86
N THR A 112 -14.67 22.17 -5.50
CA THR A 112 -14.20 23.32 -6.28
C THR A 112 -13.11 24.11 -5.57
N PHE A 113 -12.20 24.71 -6.35
CA PHE A 113 -11.03 25.38 -5.80
C PHE A 113 -10.57 26.57 -6.63
N ILE A 114 -9.92 27.53 -5.96
CA ILE A 114 -9.22 28.65 -6.61
C ILE A 114 -8.00 29.08 -5.78
N GLY A 115 -6.92 29.47 -6.45
CA GLY A 115 -5.70 29.97 -5.82
C GLY A 115 -5.90 31.32 -5.13
N THR A 116 -5.64 31.38 -3.82
CA THR A 116 -5.89 32.60 -3.04
C THR A 116 -4.64 33.34 -2.61
N SER A 117 -3.47 32.71 -2.60
CA SER A 117 -2.24 33.35 -2.12
C SER A 117 -1.84 34.52 -2.99
N LYS A 118 -1.08 35.48 -2.43
CA LYS A 118 -0.59 36.62 -3.21
C LYS A 118 0.12 36.19 -4.50
N LEU A 119 0.92 35.12 -4.43
CA LEU A 119 1.61 34.55 -5.59
C LEU A 119 0.62 34.05 -6.66
N HIS A 120 -0.42 33.33 -6.25
CA HIS A 120 -1.45 32.85 -7.16
C HIS A 120 -2.25 34.00 -7.78
N ARG A 121 -2.61 35.01 -6.98
CA ARG A 121 -3.35 36.20 -7.47
C ARG A 121 -2.56 36.99 -8.51
N GLU A 122 -1.29 37.27 -8.23
CA GLU A 122 -0.46 38.14 -9.07
C GLU A 122 0.09 37.43 -10.31
N TYR A 123 0.56 36.19 -10.16
CA TYR A 123 1.32 35.51 -11.22
C TYR A 123 0.55 34.41 -11.95
N LYS A 124 -0.39 33.71 -11.29
CA LYS A 124 -1.15 32.59 -11.89
C LYS A 124 -2.48 33.06 -12.48
N LEU A 125 -3.31 33.71 -11.67
CA LEU A 125 -4.69 34.06 -12.01
C LEU A 125 -4.81 35.46 -12.60
N ARG A 126 -3.94 36.39 -12.20
CA ARG A 126 -4.02 37.82 -12.54
C ARG A 126 -5.38 38.42 -12.16
N MET A 127 -5.85 38.09 -10.96
CA MET A 127 -7.15 38.50 -10.42
C MET A 127 -6.97 39.25 -9.10
N SER A 128 -7.80 40.25 -8.89
CA SER A 128 -7.94 40.97 -7.62
C SER A 128 -8.61 40.10 -6.55
N LYS A 129 -8.55 40.58 -5.30
CA LYS A 129 -9.20 39.94 -4.15
C LYS A 129 -10.72 39.86 -4.31
N GLU A 130 -11.34 40.89 -4.88
CA GLU A 130 -12.79 40.91 -5.09
C GLU A 130 -13.23 39.99 -6.23
N GLU A 131 -12.50 39.97 -7.34
CA GLU A 131 -12.79 39.05 -8.45
C GLU A 131 -12.73 37.58 -8.02
N ILE A 132 -11.78 37.22 -7.16
CA ILE A 132 -11.70 35.86 -6.61
C ILE A 132 -12.91 35.56 -5.73
N LYS A 133 -13.28 36.46 -4.80
CA LYS A 133 -14.47 36.25 -3.96
C LYS A 133 -15.74 36.11 -4.79
N GLU A 134 -15.87 36.87 -5.88
CA GLU A 134 -17.01 36.75 -6.78
C GLU A 134 -17.04 35.41 -7.50
N LYS A 135 -15.90 34.96 -8.05
CA LYS A 135 -15.81 33.62 -8.64
C LYS A 135 -16.13 32.49 -7.67
N VAL A 136 -15.77 32.65 -6.40
CA VAL A 136 -16.13 31.69 -5.35
C VAL A 136 -17.64 31.66 -5.16
N ARG A 137 -18.30 32.81 -5.02
CA ARG A 137 -19.76 32.88 -4.87
C ARG A 137 -20.48 32.29 -6.07
N GLU A 138 -20.07 32.66 -7.28
CA GLU A 138 -20.63 32.14 -8.53
C GLU A 138 -20.53 30.61 -8.61
N ALA A 139 -19.33 30.05 -8.41
CA ALA A 139 -19.08 28.63 -8.52
C ALA A 139 -19.81 27.81 -7.44
N VAL A 140 -19.75 28.26 -6.18
CA VAL A 140 -20.41 27.57 -5.07
C VAL A 140 -21.93 27.62 -5.25
N SER A 141 -22.49 28.80 -5.56
CA SER A 141 -23.95 28.93 -5.79
C SER A 141 -24.40 28.03 -6.94
N TYR A 142 -23.63 27.99 -8.03
CA TYR A 142 -23.95 27.12 -9.18
C TYR A 142 -23.96 25.63 -8.80
N ILE A 143 -23.00 25.16 -8.00
CA ILE A 143 -22.99 23.77 -7.48
C ILE A 143 -24.25 23.52 -6.65
N LYS A 144 -24.62 24.46 -5.78
CA LYS A 144 -25.79 24.33 -4.90
C LYS A 144 -27.13 24.40 -5.65
N GLU A 145 -27.22 25.20 -6.70
CA GLU A 145 -28.40 25.26 -7.60
C GLU A 145 -28.68 23.91 -8.28
N HIS A 146 -27.64 23.08 -8.47
CA HIS A 146 -27.76 21.72 -9.01
C HIS A 146 -27.98 20.66 -7.93
N GLY A 147 -28.22 21.06 -6.68
CA GLY A 147 -28.53 20.16 -5.57
C GLY A 147 -27.35 19.33 -5.07
N MET A 148 -26.12 19.67 -5.48
CA MET A 148 -24.92 18.93 -5.11
C MET A 148 -24.38 19.34 -3.74
N VAL A 149 -23.61 18.45 -3.13
CA VAL A 149 -22.75 18.76 -1.98
C VAL A 149 -21.50 19.48 -2.50
N CYS A 150 -21.13 20.58 -1.87
CA CYS A 150 -20.00 21.42 -2.26
C CYS A 150 -18.90 21.39 -1.19
N GLU A 151 -17.70 20.96 -1.58
CA GLU A 151 -16.46 21.26 -0.86
C GLU A 151 -15.71 22.38 -1.56
N PHE A 152 -15.26 23.39 -0.80
CA PHE A 152 -14.52 24.51 -1.36
C PHE A 152 -13.10 24.62 -0.80
N SER A 153 -12.10 24.72 -1.68
CA SER A 153 -10.69 24.92 -1.34
C SER A 153 -10.15 26.29 -1.73
N CYS A 154 -9.47 26.93 -0.78
CA CYS A 154 -8.53 28.02 -1.10
C CYS A 154 -7.17 27.40 -1.43
N GLU A 155 -6.85 27.16 -2.71
CA GLU A 155 -5.53 26.66 -3.12
C GLU A 155 -4.44 27.64 -2.63
N ASP A 156 -3.37 27.08 -2.05
CA ASP A 156 -2.28 27.81 -1.39
C ASP A 156 -2.73 28.63 -0.17
N ALA A 157 -3.71 28.11 0.60
CA ALA A 157 -4.25 28.73 1.80
C ALA A 157 -3.17 29.07 2.84
N THR A 158 -2.17 28.20 3.01
CA THR A 158 -1.11 28.35 4.03
C THR A 158 -0.15 29.50 3.76
N ARG A 159 -0.19 30.09 2.56
CA ARG A 159 0.53 31.32 2.19
C ARG A 159 -0.41 32.48 1.84
N THR A 160 -1.69 32.35 2.15
CA THR A 160 -2.69 33.41 1.99
C THR A 160 -2.77 34.24 3.27
N GLU A 161 -2.89 35.56 3.13
CA GLU A 161 -2.98 36.46 4.28
C GLU A 161 -4.24 36.17 5.09
N LEU A 162 -4.10 35.82 6.38
CA LEU A 162 -5.19 35.33 7.23
C LEU A 162 -6.48 36.18 7.19
N PRO A 163 -6.45 37.53 7.22
CA PRO A 163 -7.67 38.33 7.10
C PRO A 163 -8.42 38.07 5.80
N TYR A 164 -7.69 38.00 4.68
CA TYR A 164 -8.28 37.74 3.37
C TYR A 164 -8.75 36.29 3.24
N LEU A 165 -7.98 35.32 3.75
CA LEU A 165 -8.40 33.92 3.77
C LEU A 165 -9.74 33.72 4.50
N LYS A 166 -9.94 34.40 5.64
CA LYS A 166 -11.21 34.40 6.36
C LYS A 166 -12.35 34.99 5.55
N GLU A 167 -12.11 36.06 4.78
CA GLU A 167 -13.13 36.63 3.88
C GLU A 167 -13.53 35.67 2.76
N VAL A 168 -12.57 34.96 2.15
CA VAL A 168 -12.86 34.02 1.06
C VAL A 168 -13.68 32.83 1.57
N TYR A 169 -13.30 32.24 2.71
CA TYR A 169 -14.08 31.13 3.28
C TYR A 169 -15.48 31.56 3.73
N ARG A 170 -15.64 32.77 4.28
CA ARG A 170 -16.98 33.30 4.58
C ARG A 170 -17.81 33.43 3.30
N ALA A 171 -17.25 33.98 2.23
CA ALA A 171 -17.95 34.09 0.96
C ALA A 171 -18.38 32.72 0.42
N ALA A 172 -17.54 31.68 0.56
CA ALA A 172 -17.90 30.32 0.19
C ALA A 172 -19.04 29.73 1.05
N VAL A 173 -18.97 29.90 2.37
CA VAL A 173 -20.00 29.41 3.30
C VAL A 173 -21.33 30.15 3.10
N GLU A 174 -21.30 31.47 2.93
CA GLU A 174 -22.48 32.30 2.64
C GLU A 174 -23.13 31.92 1.30
N ALA A 175 -22.34 31.48 0.31
CA ALA A 175 -22.83 30.95 -0.95
C ALA A 175 -23.35 29.50 -0.85
N GLY A 176 -23.18 28.84 0.30
CA GLY A 176 -23.76 27.53 0.60
C GLY A 176 -22.79 26.35 0.53
N ALA A 177 -21.47 26.56 0.60
CA ALA A 177 -20.52 25.46 0.69
C ALA A 177 -20.79 24.58 1.93
N ASP A 178 -20.92 23.27 1.75
CA ASP A 178 -21.26 22.34 2.84
C ASP A 178 -20.05 22.01 3.71
N ARG A 179 -18.84 22.20 3.18
CA ARG A 179 -17.56 22.05 3.87
C ARG A 179 -16.46 22.86 3.18
N ILE A 180 -15.44 23.25 3.93
CA ILE A 180 -14.26 23.92 3.39
C ILE A 180 -13.03 23.03 3.53
N ASN A 181 -12.10 23.12 2.59
CA ASN A 181 -10.81 22.45 2.68
C ASN A 181 -9.66 23.46 2.72
N VAL A 182 -8.72 23.25 3.64
CA VAL A 182 -7.56 24.11 3.88
C VAL A 182 -6.28 23.40 3.41
N PRO A 183 -5.85 23.64 2.16
CA PRO A 183 -4.67 22.99 1.61
C PRO A 183 -3.37 23.69 2.02
N ASP A 184 -2.42 22.89 2.50
CA ASP A 184 -0.99 23.23 2.54
C ASP A 184 -0.33 22.80 1.24
N THR A 185 -0.64 23.52 0.16
CA THR A 185 -0.33 23.17 -1.23
C THR A 185 1.15 22.88 -1.48
N VAL A 186 2.06 23.47 -0.69
CA VAL A 186 3.51 23.31 -0.83
C VAL A 186 4.17 22.80 0.47
N GLY A 187 3.38 22.21 1.37
CA GLY A 187 3.90 21.52 2.56
C GLY A 187 4.71 22.41 3.54
N VAL A 188 4.42 23.71 3.62
CA VAL A 188 5.23 24.71 4.36
C VAL A 188 4.81 24.89 5.82
N MET A 189 3.80 24.16 6.28
CA MET A 189 3.31 24.31 7.65
C MET A 189 4.13 23.49 8.65
N THR A 190 4.19 24.02 9.87
CA THR A 190 4.54 23.23 11.06
C THR A 190 3.28 22.89 11.83
N PRO A 191 3.27 21.84 12.66
CA PRO A 191 2.06 21.42 13.38
C PRO A 191 1.42 22.55 14.21
N ARG A 192 2.23 23.34 14.90
CA ARG A 192 1.75 24.49 15.69
C ARG A 192 1.13 25.59 14.83
N ALA A 193 1.72 25.87 13.67
CA ALA A 193 1.17 26.84 12.73
C ALA A 193 -0.13 26.33 12.12
N MET A 194 -0.23 25.03 11.82
CA MET A 194 -1.43 24.42 11.27
C MET A 194 -2.57 24.46 12.29
N SER A 195 -2.28 24.12 13.54
CA SER A 195 -3.22 24.23 14.65
C SER A 195 -3.72 25.67 14.83
N TYR A 196 -2.82 26.66 14.78
CA TYR A 196 -3.19 28.07 14.84
C TYR A 196 -4.12 28.46 13.68
N LEU A 197 -3.77 28.12 12.45
CA LEU A 197 -4.56 28.46 11.26
C LEU A 197 -5.98 27.87 11.33
N ILE A 198 -6.08 26.56 11.62
CA ILE A 198 -7.38 25.88 11.71
C ILE A 198 -8.21 26.42 12.88
N GLY A 199 -7.59 26.69 14.03
CA GLY A 199 -8.27 27.31 15.17
C GLY A 199 -8.80 28.73 14.85
N GLU A 200 -8.07 29.51 14.05
CA GLU A 200 -8.52 30.83 13.59
C GLU A 200 -9.66 30.75 12.57
N LEU A 201 -9.65 29.75 11.68
CA LEU A 201 -10.71 29.52 10.70
C LEU A 201 -11.99 28.99 11.35
N ARG A 202 -11.87 28.08 12.32
CA ARG A 202 -13.01 27.52 13.09
C ARG A 202 -13.84 28.58 13.82
N LYS A 203 -13.26 29.74 14.13
CA LYS A 203 -13.95 30.89 14.74
C LYS A 203 -14.87 31.64 13.76
N VAL A 204 -14.69 31.45 12.45
CA VAL A 204 -15.38 32.24 11.43
C VAL A 204 -16.21 31.42 10.45
N VAL A 205 -16.05 30.09 10.45
CA VAL A 205 -16.91 29.16 9.70
C VAL A 205 -17.60 28.20 10.65
N ASP A 206 -18.84 27.86 10.35
CA ASP A 206 -19.66 26.91 11.09
C ASP A 206 -19.71 25.51 10.45
N VAL A 207 -19.38 25.39 9.17
CA VAL A 207 -19.29 24.12 8.42
C VAL A 207 -18.06 23.28 8.78
N PRO A 208 -18.05 21.96 8.49
CA PRO A 208 -16.85 21.12 8.64
C PRO A 208 -15.63 21.66 7.90
N ILE A 209 -14.45 21.47 8.51
CA ILE A 209 -13.15 21.85 7.95
C ILE A 209 -12.37 20.59 7.61
N SER A 210 -11.97 20.49 6.35
CA SER A 210 -11.03 19.50 5.82
C SER A 210 -9.62 20.09 5.81
N VAL A 211 -8.61 19.24 6.00
CA VAL A 211 -7.20 19.60 5.83
C VAL A 211 -6.57 18.76 4.75
N HIS A 212 -5.74 19.39 3.92
CA HIS A 212 -5.05 18.72 2.81
C HIS A 212 -3.58 19.13 2.84
N CYS A 213 -2.71 18.25 3.35
CA CYS A 213 -1.32 18.60 3.61
C CYS A 213 -0.38 17.88 2.64
N HIS A 214 0.39 18.65 1.86
CA HIS A 214 1.53 18.10 1.13
C HIS A 214 2.75 17.90 2.02
N ASN A 215 3.68 17.08 1.54
CA ASN A 215 4.77 16.52 2.35
C ASN A 215 6.16 17.07 2.02
N ASP A 216 6.26 18.27 1.43
CA ASP A 216 7.53 18.87 0.99
C ASP A 216 8.61 18.95 2.09
N PHE A 217 8.21 19.06 3.36
CA PHE A 217 9.11 19.04 4.53
C PHE A 217 8.98 17.79 5.41
N GLY A 218 8.26 16.75 4.96
CA GLY A 218 8.06 15.52 5.73
C GLY A 218 7.08 15.66 6.91
N LEU A 219 6.23 16.69 6.91
CA LEU A 219 5.34 17.03 8.03
C LEU A 219 3.85 16.84 7.71
N ALA A 220 3.48 16.26 6.57
CA ALA A 220 2.08 16.20 6.13
C ALA A 220 1.15 15.51 7.14
N VAL A 221 1.55 14.33 7.65
CA VAL A 221 0.76 13.59 8.65
C VAL A 221 0.66 14.37 9.96
N ALA A 222 1.78 14.92 10.44
CA ALA A 222 1.81 15.71 11.67
C ALA A 222 0.94 16.98 11.58
N ASN A 223 0.97 17.67 10.44
CA ASN A 223 0.13 18.84 10.19
C ASN A 223 -1.35 18.47 10.09
N SER A 224 -1.67 17.32 9.47
CA SER A 224 -3.04 16.82 9.39
C SER A 224 -3.61 16.54 10.77
N LEU A 225 -2.87 15.84 11.63
CA LEU A 225 -3.26 15.57 13.02
C LEU A 225 -3.41 16.85 13.84
N ALA A 226 -2.48 17.81 13.71
CA ALA A 226 -2.59 19.10 14.39
C ALA A 226 -3.80 19.93 13.93
N GLY A 227 -4.19 19.81 12.66
CA GLY A 227 -5.44 20.37 12.15
C GLY A 227 -6.66 19.71 12.80
N ILE A 228 -6.65 18.38 12.91
CA ILE A 228 -7.70 17.62 13.60
C ILE A 228 -7.76 17.98 15.09
N GLU A 229 -6.65 18.20 15.79
CA GLU A 229 -6.68 18.68 17.18
C GLU A 229 -7.34 20.07 17.28
N ALA A 230 -7.06 20.95 16.32
CA ALA A 230 -7.49 22.34 16.34
C ALA A 230 -8.95 22.59 15.93
N GLY A 231 -9.62 21.64 15.29
CA GLY A 231 -11.00 21.87 14.83
C GLY A 231 -11.42 21.12 13.58
N ALA A 232 -10.48 20.62 12.78
CA ALA A 232 -10.79 19.93 11.54
C ALA A 232 -11.51 18.61 11.81
N SER A 233 -12.37 18.22 10.87
CA SER A 233 -13.23 17.03 10.95
C SER A 233 -13.05 16.09 9.76
N GLN A 234 -12.16 16.42 8.81
CA GLN A 234 -11.82 15.59 7.66
C GLN A 234 -10.34 15.77 7.29
N VAL A 235 -9.68 14.69 6.87
CA VAL A 235 -8.30 14.71 6.35
C VAL A 235 -8.29 14.21 4.92
N HIS A 236 -7.68 14.98 4.02
CA HIS A 236 -7.36 14.52 2.67
C HIS A 236 -6.01 13.81 2.71
N CYS A 237 -5.99 12.59 2.20
CA CYS A 237 -4.80 11.76 2.19
C CYS A 237 -4.77 10.87 0.94
N THR A 238 -3.65 10.19 0.74
CA THR A 238 -3.50 9.17 -0.30
C THR A 238 -2.87 7.91 0.28
N VAL A 239 -3.20 6.77 -0.31
CA VAL A 239 -2.51 5.51 -0.04
C VAL A 239 -1.03 5.66 -0.36
N ASN A 240 -0.16 5.20 0.52
CA ASN A 240 1.30 5.31 0.38
C ASN A 240 1.84 6.75 0.36
N GLY A 241 0.99 7.75 0.59
CA GLY A 241 1.38 9.16 0.56
C GLY A 241 1.75 9.68 -0.83
N ILE A 242 1.31 9.03 -1.92
CA ILE A 242 1.56 9.49 -3.29
C ILE A 242 0.88 10.84 -3.60
N GLY A 243 1.40 11.58 -4.56
CA GLY A 243 0.88 12.88 -5.00
C GLY A 243 1.93 13.73 -5.71
N GLU A 244 1.63 15.00 -5.94
CA GLU A 244 2.62 15.93 -6.51
C GLU A 244 3.88 16.05 -5.63
N ARG A 245 5.05 16.13 -6.26
CA ARG A 245 6.36 16.37 -5.61
C ARG A 245 6.70 15.31 -4.55
N ALA A 246 6.63 15.68 -3.27
CA ALA A 246 6.87 14.80 -2.12
C ALA A 246 5.60 14.06 -1.66
N GLY A 247 4.47 14.29 -2.33
CA GLY A 247 3.21 13.62 -2.08
C GLY A 247 2.35 14.28 -1.00
N ASN A 248 1.38 13.51 -0.53
CA ASN A 248 0.36 13.91 0.44
C ASN A 248 0.59 13.28 1.81
N ALA A 249 -0.25 13.64 2.79
CA ALA A 249 -0.40 12.84 4.00
C ALA A 249 -0.74 11.39 3.65
N SER A 250 0.04 10.45 4.18
CA SER A 250 -0.17 9.02 4.01
C SER A 250 -1.41 8.56 4.78
N MET A 251 -2.37 7.95 4.08
CA MET A 251 -3.65 7.52 4.65
C MET A 251 -3.45 6.49 5.76
N GLU A 252 -2.59 5.51 5.53
CA GLU A 252 -2.29 4.46 6.51
C GLU A 252 -1.69 5.01 7.80
N GLN A 253 -0.82 6.03 7.69
CA GLN A 253 -0.21 6.68 8.84
C GLN A 253 -1.21 7.52 9.61
N VAL A 254 -2.07 8.28 8.91
CA VAL A 254 -3.15 9.06 9.52
C VAL A 254 -4.13 8.14 10.25
N ALA A 255 -4.60 7.07 9.60
CA ALA A 255 -5.59 6.15 10.18
C ALA A 255 -5.07 5.43 11.43
N VAL A 256 -3.84 4.90 11.40
CA VAL A 256 -3.23 4.25 12.57
C VAL A 256 -2.99 5.25 13.69
N SER A 257 -2.59 6.49 13.36
CA SER A 257 -2.39 7.56 14.35
C SER A 257 -3.72 7.97 15.02
N LEU A 258 -4.79 8.16 14.24
CA LEU A 258 -6.13 8.43 14.75
C LEU A 258 -6.61 7.32 15.70
N TYR A 259 -6.35 6.07 15.34
CA TYR A 259 -6.71 4.92 16.17
C TYR A 259 -5.89 4.87 17.47
N LYS A 260 -4.56 4.94 17.39
CA LYS A 260 -3.66 4.74 18.55
C LYS A 260 -3.57 5.94 19.48
N PHE A 261 -3.58 7.16 18.96
CA PHE A 261 -3.42 8.37 19.78
C PHE A 261 -4.77 8.94 20.24
N TYR A 262 -5.82 8.83 19.42
CA TYR A 262 -7.10 9.48 19.70
C TYR A 262 -8.26 8.50 19.91
N GLY A 263 -8.03 7.20 19.77
CA GLY A 263 -9.06 6.17 19.93
C GLY A 263 -10.12 6.16 18.84
N LYS A 264 -9.82 6.73 17.66
CA LYS A 264 -10.75 6.87 16.54
C LYS A 264 -10.39 5.90 15.42
N LYS A 265 -11.17 4.83 15.30
CA LYS A 265 -11.09 3.92 14.15
C LYS A 265 -11.89 4.52 13.00
N THR A 266 -11.19 5.06 12.01
CA THR A 266 -11.81 5.72 10.84
C THR A 266 -12.00 4.79 9.65
N ILE A 267 -11.12 3.79 9.48
CA ILE A 267 -11.16 2.80 8.40
C ILE A 267 -10.84 1.39 8.93
N GLU A 268 -11.02 0.38 8.09
CA GLU A 268 -10.59 -0.98 8.41
C GLU A 268 -9.08 -1.16 8.28
N LEU A 269 -8.38 -0.97 9.41
CA LEU A 269 -6.93 -1.03 9.49
C LEU A 269 -6.37 -2.37 8.96
N SER A 270 -7.05 -3.48 9.19
CA SER A 270 -6.58 -4.83 8.80
C SER A 270 -6.43 -5.05 7.30
N LYS A 271 -6.98 -4.16 6.46
CA LYS A 271 -6.91 -4.21 4.99
C LYS A 271 -5.84 -3.27 4.41
N ILE A 272 -5.20 -2.45 5.24
CA ILE A 272 -4.25 -1.40 4.81
C ILE A 272 -3.07 -1.96 4.02
N SER A 273 -2.38 -3.01 4.53
CA SER A 273 -1.21 -3.55 3.83
C SER A 273 -1.56 -4.06 2.43
N TRP A 274 -2.73 -4.68 2.26
CA TRP A 274 -3.17 -5.16 0.95
C TRP A 274 -3.50 -4.00 0.00
N LEU A 275 -4.21 -2.97 0.47
CA LEU A 275 -4.48 -1.78 -0.34
C LEU A 275 -3.17 -1.09 -0.77
N SER A 276 -2.20 -0.96 0.13
CA SER A 276 -0.87 -0.41 -0.18
C SER A 276 -0.16 -1.19 -1.29
N GLU A 277 -0.17 -2.54 -1.23
CA GLU A 277 0.40 -3.40 -2.28
C GLU A 277 -0.30 -3.23 -3.64
N VAL A 278 -1.62 -3.08 -3.65
CA VAL A 278 -2.39 -2.85 -4.89
C VAL A 278 -2.04 -1.49 -5.49
N VAL A 279 -1.99 -0.43 -4.68
CA VAL A 279 -1.63 0.91 -5.15
C VAL A 279 -0.17 0.97 -5.59
N GLU A 280 0.78 0.37 -4.86
CA GLU A 280 2.19 0.26 -5.29
C GLU A 280 2.30 -0.40 -6.67
N LYS A 281 1.59 -1.52 -6.85
CA LYS A 281 1.59 -2.27 -8.11
C LYS A 281 1.04 -1.44 -9.29
N TYR A 282 -0.11 -0.78 -9.12
CA TYR A 282 -0.78 -0.07 -10.21
C TYR A 282 -0.19 1.32 -10.48
N SER A 283 0.24 2.04 -9.44
CA SER A 283 0.92 3.32 -9.63
C SER A 283 2.35 3.15 -10.16
N GLY A 284 2.96 1.98 -9.96
CA GLY A 284 4.38 1.75 -10.27
C GLY A 284 5.34 2.49 -9.34
N ILE A 285 4.83 3.12 -8.27
CA ILE A 285 5.62 3.88 -7.30
C ILE A 285 5.97 2.96 -6.14
N PRO A 286 7.26 2.60 -5.95
CA PRO A 286 7.67 1.71 -4.88
C PRO A 286 7.49 2.37 -3.51
N VAL A 287 6.98 1.60 -2.55
CA VAL A 287 6.94 2.00 -1.15
C VAL A 287 8.34 1.86 -0.56
N ALA A 288 8.79 2.88 0.15
CA ALA A 288 10.07 2.83 0.83
C ALA A 288 10.09 1.62 1.79
N ILE A 289 11.20 0.85 1.79
CA ILE A 289 11.29 -0.36 2.61
C ILE A 289 11.05 -0.10 4.10
N ASN A 290 11.35 1.10 4.57
CA ASN A 290 11.17 1.57 5.94
C ASN A 290 10.00 2.53 6.12
N ALA A 291 9.08 2.61 5.15
CA ALA A 291 7.86 3.40 5.28
C ALA A 291 7.09 2.96 6.54
N PRO A 292 6.59 3.91 7.36
CA PRO A 292 5.77 3.56 8.51
C PRO A 292 4.51 2.77 8.08
N VAL A 293 4.04 1.87 8.94
CA VAL A 293 2.85 1.03 8.75
C VAL A 293 2.97 -0.04 7.65
N VAL A 294 3.32 0.34 6.42
CA VAL A 294 3.23 -0.54 5.23
C VAL A 294 4.59 -0.95 4.67
N GLY A 295 5.68 -0.32 5.09
CA GLY A 295 7.02 -0.68 4.64
C GLY A 295 7.39 -2.11 5.03
N ARG A 296 8.10 -2.81 4.14
CA ARG A 296 8.56 -4.20 4.36
C ARG A 296 9.34 -4.38 5.67
N ASN A 297 10.04 -3.35 6.13
CA ASN A 297 10.81 -3.35 7.37
C ASN A 297 10.05 -2.81 8.59
N ALA A 298 8.80 -2.34 8.44
CA ALA A 298 8.03 -1.77 9.55
C ALA A 298 7.83 -2.74 10.73
N PHE A 299 7.79 -4.05 10.44
CA PHE A 299 7.68 -5.13 11.44
C PHE A 299 8.77 -6.20 11.27
N SER A 300 9.91 -5.81 10.70
CA SER A 300 11.04 -6.70 10.50
C SER A 300 12.13 -6.48 11.54
N HIS A 301 12.63 -7.57 12.14
CA HIS A 301 13.61 -7.49 13.23
C HIS A 301 14.83 -8.36 12.92
N GLU A 302 16.02 -7.76 12.93
CA GLU A 302 17.28 -8.47 12.65
C GLU A 302 18.16 -8.70 13.90
N SER A 303 18.20 -7.71 14.80
CA SER A 303 19.07 -7.73 15.97
C SER A 303 18.68 -8.87 16.93
N GLY A 304 19.64 -9.72 17.30
CA GLY A 304 19.39 -10.82 18.24
C GLY A 304 18.80 -10.37 19.58
N ILE A 305 19.15 -9.16 20.06
CA ILE A 305 18.58 -8.58 21.29
C ILE A 305 17.10 -8.23 21.08
N HIS A 306 16.75 -7.69 19.91
CA HIS A 306 15.37 -7.34 19.57
C HIS A 306 14.50 -8.59 19.42
N VAL A 307 15.00 -9.59 18.69
CA VAL A 307 14.32 -10.87 18.48
C VAL A 307 14.03 -11.55 19.82
N HIS A 308 15.02 -11.59 20.72
CA HIS A 308 14.83 -12.15 22.07
C HIS A 308 13.78 -11.39 22.88
N GLY A 309 13.76 -10.05 22.83
CA GLY A 309 12.75 -9.24 23.49
C GLY A 309 11.35 -9.53 22.98
N ILE A 310 11.17 -9.55 21.65
CA ILE A 310 9.88 -9.81 20.99
C ILE A 310 9.35 -11.21 21.29
N MET A 311 10.24 -12.21 21.32
CA MET A 311 9.86 -13.59 21.67
C MET A 311 9.26 -13.69 23.08
N LYS A 312 9.73 -12.86 24.02
CA LYS A 312 9.16 -12.79 25.38
C LYS A 312 7.89 -11.94 25.41
N LYS A 313 7.91 -10.77 24.77
CA LYS A 313 6.78 -9.83 24.70
C LYS A 313 6.96 -8.89 23.51
N ALA A 314 6.14 -9.05 22.47
CA ALA A 314 6.23 -8.26 21.23
C ALA A 314 6.26 -6.72 21.46
N LEU A 315 5.52 -6.24 22.47
CA LEU A 315 5.45 -4.82 22.85
C LEU A 315 6.81 -4.19 23.24
N THR A 316 7.88 -4.98 23.45
CA THR A 316 9.21 -4.42 23.69
C THR A 316 9.76 -3.62 22.50
N TYR A 317 9.36 -3.98 21.28
CA TYR A 317 9.86 -3.36 20.05
C TYR A 317 8.77 -3.09 19.00
N GLU A 318 7.52 -3.49 19.28
CA GLU A 318 6.39 -3.24 18.40
C GLU A 318 5.35 -2.38 19.12
N PRO A 319 5.13 -1.12 18.69
CA PRO A 319 4.15 -0.24 19.34
C PRO A 319 2.70 -0.72 19.14
N TYR A 320 2.47 -1.59 18.16
CA TYR A 320 1.21 -2.28 17.91
C TYR A 320 1.46 -3.56 17.10
N SER A 321 0.51 -4.49 17.15
CA SER A 321 0.61 -5.77 16.43
C SER A 321 0.59 -5.58 14.90
N PRO A 322 1.45 -6.26 14.12
CA PRO A 322 1.41 -6.22 12.65
C PRO A 322 0.03 -6.59 12.08
N SER A 323 -0.66 -7.53 12.72
CA SER A 323 -2.01 -7.96 12.30
C SER A 323 -3.06 -6.85 12.36
N LEU A 324 -2.84 -5.79 13.17
CA LEU A 324 -3.71 -4.63 13.21
C LEU A 324 -3.86 -4.00 11.83
N VAL A 325 -2.78 -4.00 11.05
CA VAL A 325 -2.71 -3.33 9.75
C VAL A 325 -2.71 -4.28 8.55
N GLY A 326 -2.96 -5.57 8.81
CA GLY A 326 -2.89 -6.64 7.79
C GLY A 326 -1.47 -7.12 7.49
N ALA A 327 -0.47 -6.66 8.24
CA ALA A 327 0.92 -7.04 8.07
C ALA A 327 1.28 -8.31 8.85
N ARG A 328 2.47 -8.85 8.56
CA ARG A 328 3.08 -9.96 9.30
C ARG A 328 4.46 -9.56 9.79
N ARG A 329 4.81 -10.03 10.98
CA ARG A 329 6.16 -9.92 11.51
C ARG A 329 7.11 -10.76 10.67
N ALA A 330 8.30 -10.23 10.39
CA ALA A 330 9.39 -10.99 9.82
C ALA A 330 10.62 -10.93 10.75
N ILE A 331 11.30 -12.05 10.92
CA ILE A 331 12.61 -12.09 11.58
C ILE A 331 13.63 -12.19 10.46
N ILE A 332 14.44 -11.15 10.29
CA ILE A 332 15.44 -11.11 9.23
C ILE A 332 16.73 -11.70 9.77
N LEU A 333 17.24 -12.73 9.11
CA LEU A 333 18.52 -13.33 9.47
C LEU A 333 19.69 -12.60 8.82
N GLY A 334 20.33 -11.70 9.56
CA GLY A 334 21.48 -10.95 9.09
C GLY A 334 22.72 -10.98 9.99
N LYS A 335 23.62 -10.01 9.80
CA LYS A 335 24.95 -10.01 10.47
C LYS A 335 24.85 -9.95 11.99
N HIS A 336 23.71 -9.47 12.50
CA HIS A 336 23.39 -9.37 13.93
C HIS A 336 22.52 -10.50 14.46
N SER A 337 22.20 -11.50 13.64
CA SER A 337 21.44 -12.66 14.08
C SER A 337 22.28 -13.52 15.02
N GLY A 338 21.64 -13.99 16.09
CA GLY A 338 22.23 -14.90 17.07
C GLY A 338 21.80 -16.34 16.83
N SER A 339 22.49 -17.27 17.49
CA SER A 339 22.24 -18.72 17.42
C SER A 339 20.79 -19.13 17.69
N HIS A 340 20.05 -18.34 18.48
CA HIS A 340 18.63 -18.56 18.78
C HIS A 340 17.72 -18.45 17.54
N ALA A 341 18.03 -17.52 16.62
CA ALA A 341 17.21 -17.32 15.43
C ALA A 341 17.37 -18.50 14.44
N ILE A 342 18.58 -19.06 14.35
CA ILE A 342 18.84 -20.30 13.59
C ILE A 342 18.10 -21.48 14.21
N ARG A 343 18.22 -21.70 15.53
CA ARG A 343 17.53 -22.80 16.23
C ARG A 343 16.03 -22.83 15.95
N ARG A 344 15.38 -21.66 15.96
CA ARG A 344 13.95 -21.55 15.66
C ARG A 344 13.59 -22.03 14.26
N ILE A 345 14.33 -21.61 13.24
CA ILE A 345 14.05 -22.04 11.85
C ILE A 345 14.25 -23.54 11.69
N LEU A 346 15.24 -24.10 12.39
CA LEU A 346 15.44 -25.54 12.45
C LEU A 346 14.26 -26.23 13.12
N GLU A 347 13.81 -25.76 14.29
CA GLU A 347 12.62 -26.28 14.99
C GLU A 347 11.34 -26.19 14.15
N GLU A 348 11.12 -25.08 13.44
CA GLU A 348 9.94 -24.89 12.56
C GLU A 348 9.95 -25.86 11.36
N GLU A 349 11.13 -26.27 10.89
CA GLU A 349 11.29 -27.33 9.87
C GLU A 349 11.48 -28.73 10.45
N GLY A 350 11.43 -28.91 11.78
CA GLY A 350 11.61 -30.19 12.46
C GLY A 350 13.03 -30.75 12.39
N MET A 351 14.03 -29.88 12.27
CA MET A 351 15.45 -30.22 12.27
C MET A 351 16.05 -30.00 13.67
N GLU A 352 16.77 -30.98 14.18
CA GLU A 352 17.55 -30.85 15.40
C GLU A 352 19.01 -30.55 15.07
N ALA A 353 19.61 -29.61 15.81
CA ALA A 353 21.03 -29.26 15.68
C ALA A 353 21.65 -28.96 17.06
N ASN A 354 22.87 -29.45 17.25
CA ASN A 354 23.68 -29.15 18.42
C ASN A 354 24.30 -27.73 18.34
N ASP A 355 24.94 -27.26 19.42
CA ASP A 355 25.48 -25.89 19.47
C ASP A 355 26.61 -25.63 18.46
N GLU A 356 27.42 -26.64 18.11
CA GLU A 356 28.47 -26.52 17.09
C GLU A 356 27.87 -26.38 15.69
N GLU A 357 26.90 -27.21 15.34
CA GLU A 357 26.18 -27.17 14.06
C GLU A 357 25.44 -25.84 13.88
N VAL A 358 24.74 -25.37 14.93
CA VAL A 358 24.10 -24.04 14.92
C VAL A 358 25.14 -22.93 14.74
N GLY A 359 26.31 -23.06 15.37
CA GLY A 359 27.44 -22.15 15.20
C GLY A 359 27.94 -22.10 13.76
N GLU A 360 28.12 -23.25 13.12
CA GLU A 360 28.55 -23.36 11.73
C GLU A 360 27.52 -22.79 10.76
N ILE A 361 26.24 -23.13 10.92
CA ILE A 361 25.13 -22.58 10.12
C ILE A 361 25.13 -21.06 10.23
N LEU A 362 25.27 -20.53 11.45
CA LEU A 362 25.30 -19.09 11.70
C LEU A 362 26.50 -18.43 11.01
N GLN A 363 27.68 -19.05 11.02
CA GLN A 363 28.85 -18.51 10.31
C GLN A 363 28.64 -18.48 8.80
N ARG A 364 28.11 -19.56 8.21
CA ARG A 364 27.83 -19.61 6.76
C ARG A 364 26.80 -18.56 6.36
N VAL A 365 25.75 -18.37 7.16
CA VAL A 365 24.75 -17.30 6.97
C VAL A 365 25.41 -15.92 7.02
N LYS A 366 26.27 -15.65 8.00
CA LYS A 366 27.00 -14.36 8.09
C LYS A 366 27.90 -14.12 6.87
N TYR A 367 28.66 -15.14 6.46
CA TYR A 367 29.57 -15.07 5.33
C TYR A 367 28.84 -14.80 4.00
N THR A 368 27.73 -15.49 3.75
CA THR A 368 26.90 -15.28 2.55
C THR A 368 26.37 -13.84 2.49
N ARG A 369 26.01 -13.26 3.64
CA ARG A 369 25.51 -11.88 3.70
C ARG A 369 26.62 -10.82 3.61
N GLU A 370 27.84 -11.12 4.05
CA GLU A 370 29.01 -10.26 3.82
C GLU A 370 29.30 -10.08 2.31
N LYS A 371 28.89 -11.04 1.48
CA LYS A 371 28.94 -10.93 0.01
C LYS A 371 27.80 -10.12 -0.60
N GLY A 372 26.90 -9.57 0.22
CA GLY A 372 25.77 -8.74 -0.22
C GLY A 372 24.53 -9.55 -0.65
N GLU A 373 24.49 -10.85 -0.40
CA GLU A 373 23.33 -11.69 -0.72
C GLU A 373 22.23 -11.58 0.34
N VAL A 374 20.97 -11.56 -0.11
CA VAL A 374 19.80 -11.59 0.79
C VAL A 374 19.55 -13.03 1.20
N ILE A 375 19.46 -13.28 2.51
CA ILE A 375 19.26 -14.62 3.06
C ILE A 375 17.89 -14.65 3.73
N GLY A 376 17.00 -15.50 3.21
CA GLY A 376 15.72 -15.82 3.84
C GLY A 376 15.77 -17.19 4.53
N ASP A 377 14.63 -17.61 5.09
CA ASP A 377 14.50 -18.89 5.78
C ASP A 377 14.87 -20.07 4.87
N LYS A 378 14.54 -20.01 3.57
CA LYS A 378 14.86 -21.07 2.60
C LYS A 378 16.37 -21.28 2.44
N GLU A 379 17.14 -20.21 2.31
CA GLU A 379 18.60 -20.29 2.22
C GLU A 379 19.20 -20.83 3.52
N VAL A 380 18.66 -20.45 4.67
CA VAL A 380 19.12 -20.94 5.98
C VAL A 380 18.84 -22.42 6.14
N ILE A 381 17.66 -22.89 5.71
CA ILE A 381 17.31 -24.31 5.69
C ILE A 381 18.24 -25.08 4.74
N SER A 382 18.62 -24.49 3.60
CA SER A 382 19.57 -25.11 2.67
C SER A 382 20.95 -25.27 3.31
N ILE A 383 21.47 -24.20 3.91
CA ILE A 383 22.75 -24.21 4.64
C ILE A 383 22.70 -25.21 5.79
N ALA A 384 21.59 -25.27 6.52
CA ALA A 384 21.38 -26.20 7.62
C ALA A 384 21.39 -27.66 7.18
N ARG A 385 20.69 -28.00 6.09
CA ARG A 385 20.70 -29.36 5.55
C ARG A 385 22.10 -29.81 5.13
N GLU A 386 22.89 -28.91 4.55
CA GLU A 386 24.28 -29.19 4.21
C GLU A 386 25.15 -29.45 5.45
N VAL A 387 25.04 -28.61 6.48
CA VAL A 387 25.81 -28.76 7.73
C VAL A 387 25.40 -30.03 8.49
N LEU A 388 24.11 -30.33 8.54
CA LEU A 388 23.56 -31.50 9.24
C LEU A 388 23.68 -32.81 8.44
N GLY A 389 24.21 -32.76 7.22
CA GLY A 389 24.32 -33.95 6.35
C GLY A 389 22.97 -34.59 6.01
N ILE A 390 21.87 -33.83 6.08
CA ILE A 390 20.53 -34.32 5.80
C ILE A 390 20.37 -34.43 4.28
N GLU A 391 20.49 -35.65 3.75
CA GLU A 391 20.13 -35.93 2.36
C GLU A 391 18.64 -35.61 2.13
N LYS A 392 18.34 -34.90 1.04
CA LYS A 392 16.97 -34.67 0.55
C LYS A 392 16.30 -36.01 0.23
N LYS A 393 15.56 -36.58 1.19
CA LYS A 393 14.77 -37.81 0.98
C LYS A 393 13.27 -37.56 0.82
N ASP A 394 12.76 -36.46 1.35
CA ASP A 394 11.32 -36.15 1.29
C ASP A 394 11.02 -34.94 0.41
N GLY A 395 10.11 -35.14 -0.54
CA GLY A 395 9.59 -34.13 -1.45
C GLY A 395 9.97 -34.35 -2.91
N ILE A 396 9.59 -33.36 -3.71
CA ILE A 396 9.84 -33.25 -5.14
C ILE A 396 11.03 -32.32 -5.32
N THR A 397 12.04 -32.76 -6.07
CA THR A 397 13.20 -31.95 -6.43
C THR A 397 13.43 -32.04 -7.93
N MET A 398 13.68 -30.89 -8.56
CA MET A 398 14.11 -30.83 -9.95
C MET A 398 15.57 -31.29 -10.05
N GLU A 399 15.83 -32.35 -10.81
CA GLU A 399 17.20 -32.81 -11.09
C GLU A 399 17.69 -32.20 -12.41
N GLU A 400 16.87 -32.29 -13.46
CA GLU A 400 17.23 -31.82 -14.80
C GLU A 400 16.01 -31.24 -15.50
N PHE A 401 16.20 -30.18 -16.28
CA PHE A 401 15.20 -29.73 -17.24
C PHE A 401 15.86 -29.22 -18.51
N VAL A 402 15.15 -29.37 -19.62
CA VAL A 402 15.47 -28.70 -20.88
C VAL A 402 14.20 -28.06 -21.42
N VAL A 403 14.30 -26.81 -21.87
CA VAL A 403 13.22 -26.12 -22.56
C VAL A 403 13.76 -25.60 -23.88
N THR A 404 13.07 -25.92 -24.96
CA THR A 404 13.34 -25.40 -26.30
C THR A 404 12.17 -24.54 -26.73
N THR A 405 12.45 -23.29 -27.09
CA THR A 405 11.48 -22.33 -27.57
C THR A 405 12.01 -21.68 -28.84
N SER A 406 11.13 -21.38 -29.79
CA SER A 406 11.46 -20.60 -30.99
C SER A 406 10.26 -19.80 -31.43
N ASP A 407 10.50 -18.74 -32.18
CA ASP A 407 9.42 -17.98 -32.81
C ASP A 407 8.80 -18.85 -33.93
N GLY A 408 7.49 -19.09 -33.86
CA GLY A 408 6.74 -19.89 -34.85
C GLY A 408 6.75 -21.42 -34.69
N ALA A 409 7.44 -21.99 -33.70
CA ALA A 409 7.32 -23.42 -33.38
C ALA A 409 6.77 -23.61 -31.97
N ILE A 410 6.11 -24.74 -31.71
CA ILE A 410 5.53 -25.07 -30.40
C ILE A 410 6.66 -25.31 -29.39
N PRO A 411 6.76 -24.53 -28.30
CA PRO A 411 7.72 -24.78 -27.23
C PRO A 411 7.58 -26.17 -26.61
N ILE A 412 8.72 -26.81 -26.33
CA ILE A 412 8.80 -28.15 -25.76
C ILE A 412 9.69 -28.10 -24.52
N ALA A 413 9.27 -28.81 -23.47
CA ALA A 413 10.07 -29.02 -22.28
C ALA A 413 10.16 -30.51 -21.93
N ALA A 414 11.30 -30.92 -21.39
CA ALA A 414 11.45 -32.20 -20.70
C ALA A 414 12.04 -31.95 -19.31
N VAL A 415 11.54 -32.67 -18.32
CA VAL A 415 11.95 -32.55 -16.91
C VAL A 415 12.24 -33.92 -16.32
N THR A 416 13.22 -33.98 -15.45
CA THR A 416 13.50 -35.12 -14.59
C THR A 416 13.35 -34.65 -13.14
N LEU A 417 12.36 -35.20 -12.46
CA LEU A 417 12.08 -34.95 -11.05
C LEU A 417 12.49 -36.17 -10.22
N ASN A 418 13.03 -35.93 -9.04
CA ASN A 418 13.09 -36.92 -7.97
C ASN A 418 11.91 -36.65 -7.02
N ILE A 419 11.02 -37.63 -6.89
CA ILE A 419 9.82 -37.58 -6.05
C ILE A 419 9.98 -38.64 -4.97
N ASN A 420 10.30 -38.22 -3.74
CA ASN A 420 10.52 -39.12 -2.59
C ASN A 420 11.50 -40.28 -2.90
N GLY A 421 12.59 -40.00 -3.60
CA GLY A 421 13.60 -40.98 -4.00
C GLY A 421 13.34 -41.67 -5.34
N ARG A 422 12.17 -41.50 -5.96
CA ARG A 422 11.84 -42.06 -7.29
C ARG A 422 12.12 -41.02 -8.38
N ARG A 423 13.00 -41.36 -9.32
CA ARG A 423 13.27 -40.56 -10.52
C ARG A 423 12.14 -40.74 -11.54
N VAL A 424 11.57 -39.63 -12.02
CA VAL A 424 10.49 -39.58 -13.02
C VAL A 424 10.86 -38.55 -14.09
N THR A 425 10.87 -38.98 -15.35
CA THR A 425 11.16 -38.12 -16.51
C THR A 425 9.92 -38.00 -17.38
N THR A 426 9.53 -36.77 -17.70
CA THR A 426 8.35 -36.47 -18.53
C THR A 426 8.64 -35.31 -19.49
N SER A 427 7.74 -35.11 -20.45
CA SER A 427 7.78 -34.00 -21.39
C SER A 427 6.42 -33.35 -21.59
N GLY A 428 6.46 -32.06 -21.93
CA GLY A 428 5.32 -31.19 -22.12
C GLY A 428 5.52 -30.27 -23.30
N VAL A 429 4.41 -29.84 -23.88
CA VAL A 429 4.36 -28.78 -24.88
C VAL A 429 3.44 -27.69 -24.36
N GLY A 430 3.63 -26.45 -24.81
CA GLY A 430 2.80 -25.34 -24.36
C GLY A 430 2.86 -24.16 -25.31
N VAL A 431 2.15 -23.09 -25.00
CA VAL A 431 2.18 -21.84 -25.80
C VAL A 431 3.45 -21.02 -25.58
N GLY A 432 4.20 -21.33 -24.51
CA GLY A 432 5.43 -20.66 -24.11
C GLY A 432 6.34 -21.60 -23.31
N PRO A 433 7.60 -21.20 -23.03
CA PRO A 433 8.55 -22.03 -22.29
C PRO A 433 8.05 -22.39 -20.88
N ILE A 434 7.36 -21.46 -20.21
CA ILE A 434 6.79 -21.67 -18.88
C ILE A 434 5.62 -22.65 -18.91
N ASP A 435 4.77 -22.55 -19.92
CA ASP A 435 3.62 -23.44 -20.09
C ASP A 435 4.09 -24.87 -20.39
N ALA A 436 5.05 -25.02 -21.32
CA ALA A 436 5.62 -26.32 -21.67
C ALA A 436 6.27 -27.03 -20.47
N ILE A 437 7.08 -26.32 -19.66
CA ILE A 437 7.71 -26.93 -18.48
C ILE A 437 6.69 -27.22 -17.37
N THR A 438 5.66 -26.39 -17.23
CA THR A 438 4.57 -26.64 -16.27
C THR A 438 3.80 -27.89 -16.63
N GLU A 439 3.51 -28.10 -17.91
CA GLU A 439 2.82 -29.28 -18.39
C GLU A 439 3.68 -30.55 -18.22
N ALA A 440 5.00 -30.45 -18.44
CA ALA A 440 5.92 -31.53 -18.15
C ALA A 440 5.93 -31.89 -16.65
N ILE A 441 6.03 -30.88 -15.76
CA ILE A 441 5.99 -31.07 -14.30
C ILE A 441 4.65 -31.70 -13.88
N ARG A 442 3.53 -31.20 -14.40
CA ARG A 442 2.18 -31.74 -14.12
C ARG A 442 2.08 -33.23 -14.40
N LYS A 443 2.60 -33.69 -15.54
CA LYS A 443 2.65 -35.12 -15.86
C LYS A 443 3.58 -35.90 -14.93
N ALA A 444 4.70 -35.33 -14.51
CA ALA A 444 5.61 -36.01 -13.59
C ALA A 444 5.00 -36.20 -12.19
N VAL A 445 4.07 -35.33 -11.80
CA VAL A 445 3.41 -35.34 -10.49
C VAL A 445 1.94 -35.78 -10.55
N GLU A 446 1.56 -36.57 -11.56
CA GLU A 446 0.16 -37.00 -11.78
C GLU A 446 -0.48 -37.75 -10.59
N GLU A 447 0.33 -38.30 -9.69
CA GLU A 447 -0.10 -38.96 -8.45
C GLU A 447 -0.58 -37.95 -7.37
N LEU A 448 -0.42 -36.65 -7.61
CA LEU A 448 -0.88 -35.55 -6.74
C LEU A 448 -2.22 -34.96 -7.21
N PRO A 449 -2.96 -34.27 -6.32
CA PRO A 449 -4.20 -33.60 -6.70
C PRO A 449 -4.00 -32.65 -7.86
N GLU A 450 -4.98 -32.59 -8.76
CA GLU A 450 -4.93 -31.67 -9.89
C GLU A 450 -4.96 -30.23 -9.38
N LEU A 451 -3.85 -29.52 -9.58
CA LEU A 451 -3.71 -28.13 -9.20
C LEU A 451 -3.75 -27.24 -10.44
N LYS A 452 -4.61 -26.22 -10.41
CA LYS A 452 -4.73 -25.20 -11.46
C LYS A 452 -3.92 -23.97 -11.10
N LEU A 453 -3.13 -23.47 -12.03
CA LEU A 453 -2.47 -22.18 -11.89
C LEU A 453 -3.53 -21.06 -11.95
N SER A 454 -3.77 -20.40 -10.82
CA SER A 454 -4.71 -19.27 -10.72
C SER A 454 -4.02 -17.91 -10.74
N LYS A 455 -2.73 -17.85 -10.39
CA LYS A 455 -1.92 -16.64 -10.51
C LYS A 455 -0.47 -16.98 -10.85
N TYR A 456 0.11 -16.21 -11.75
CA TYR A 456 1.53 -16.23 -12.06
C TYR A 456 2.01 -14.77 -12.13
N ARG A 457 3.07 -14.43 -11.39
CA ARG A 457 3.70 -13.11 -11.38
C ARG A 457 5.21 -13.31 -11.43
N ILE A 458 5.89 -12.51 -12.24
CA ILE A 458 7.34 -12.44 -12.29
C ILE A 458 7.76 -10.99 -12.08
N ASP A 459 8.68 -10.76 -11.15
CA ASP A 459 9.22 -9.46 -10.78
C ASP A 459 10.74 -9.48 -10.93
N ALA A 460 11.36 -8.35 -11.29
CA ALA A 460 12.81 -8.22 -11.32
C ALA A 460 13.33 -7.71 -9.97
N ILE A 461 14.30 -8.40 -9.38
CA ILE A 461 15.02 -7.95 -8.18
C ILE A 461 16.31 -7.23 -8.62
N GLY A 462 16.17 -5.94 -8.90
CA GLY A 462 17.27 -5.04 -9.27
C GLY A 462 17.21 -4.57 -10.71
N THR A 463 18.33 -4.05 -11.22
CA THR A 463 18.42 -3.43 -12.55
C THR A 463 19.45 -4.14 -13.43
N GLY A 464 19.27 -4.04 -14.75
CA GLY A 464 20.17 -4.62 -15.75
C GLY A 464 19.78 -6.03 -16.22
N THR A 465 20.40 -6.46 -17.32
CA THR A 465 20.02 -7.69 -18.06
C THR A 465 20.39 -9.01 -17.36
N LYS A 466 21.10 -8.94 -16.22
CA LYS A 466 21.51 -10.09 -15.40
C LYS A 466 20.85 -10.10 -14.02
N THR A 467 19.78 -9.32 -13.87
CA THR A 467 19.00 -9.24 -12.63
C THR A 467 18.34 -10.59 -12.32
N ILE A 468 17.94 -10.77 -11.06
CA ILE A 468 17.24 -11.97 -10.62
C ILE A 468 15.76 -11.79 -10.95
N GLY A 469 15.16 -12.75 -11.64
CA GLY A 469 13.71 -12.86 -11.77
C GLY A 469 13.16 -13.61 -10.55
N GLU A 470 12.26 -12.97 -9.81
CA GLU A 470 11.48 -13.59 -8.74
C GLU A 470 10.10 -13.95 -9.27
N VAL A 471 9.73 -15.22 -9.18
CA VAL A 471 8.46 -15.76 -9.65
C VAL A 471 7.60 -16.14 -8.45
N PHE A 472 6.37 -15.63 -8.44
CA PHE A 472 5.31 -15.97 -7.50
C PHE A 472 4.19 -16.68 -8.24
N ILE A 473 3.78 -17.84 -7.75
CA ILE A 473 2.63 -18.56 -8.29
C ILE A 473 1.60 -18.87 -7.20
N LYS A 474 0.34 -18.99 -7.63
CA LYS A 474 -0.78 -19.51 -6.84
C LYS A 474 -1.37 -20.69 -7.59
N LEU A 475 -1.38 -21.84 -6.94
CA LEU A 475 -2.03 -23.06 -7.39
C LEU A 475 -3.30 -23.30 -6.57
N GLU A 476 -4.38 -23.75 -7.22
CA GLU A 476 -5.67 -24.04 -6.58
C GLU A 476 -6.10 -25.49 -6.87
N SER A 477 -6.53 -26.22 -5.83
CA SER A 477 -7.16 -27.53 -6.00
C SER A 477 -8.64 -27.40 -6.35
N LYS A 478 -9.25 -28.50 -6.82
CA LYS A 478 -10.69 -28.58 -7.05
C LYS A 478 -11.52 -28.42 -5.77
N GLU A 479 -10.97 -28.79 -4.61
CA GLU A 479 -11.62 -28.58 -3.30
C GLU A 479 -11.45 -27.14 -2.75
N GLY A 480 -10.80 -26.24 -3.49
CA GLY A 480 -10.60 -24.84 -3.08
C GLY A 480 -9.35 -24.59 -2.25
N ASP A 481 -8.48 -25.59 -2.07
CA ASP A 481 -7.20 -25.42 -1.38
C ASP A 481 -6.23 -24.60 -2.22
N VAL A 482 -5.53 -23.67 -1.56
CA VAL A 482 -4.58 -22.76 -2.21
C VAL A 482 -3.15 -23.07 -1.79
N TYR A 483 -2.25 -23.19 -2.76
CA TYR A 483 -0.82 -23.40 -2.55
C TYR A 483 -0.01 -22.31 -3.26
N PHE A 484 0.77 -21.56 -2.48
CA PHE A 484 1.65 -20.52 -3.01
C PHE A 484 3.04 -21.07 -3.27
N GLY A 485 3.62 -20.73 -4.42
CA GLY A 485 4.99 -21.07 -4.79
C GLY A 485 5.84 -19.83 -5.01
N ARG A 486 7.12 -19.90 -4.62
CA ARG A 486 8.10 -18.85 -4.90
C ARG A 486 9.42 -19.44 -5.38
N GLY A 487 10.00 -18.85 -6.41
CA GLY A 487 11.32 -19.18 -6.93
C GLY A 487 12.05 -17.92 -7.40
N ALA A 488 13.38 -17.89 -7.27
CA ALA A 488 14.18 -16.74 -7.65
C ALA A 488 15.45 -17.22 -8.36
N SER A 489 15.70 -16.73 -9.58
CA SER A 489 16.87 -17.10 -10.36
C SER A 489 17.17 -16.06 -11.43
N LYS A 490 18.43 -16.00 -11.90
CA LYS A 490 18.80 -15.21 -13.10
C LYS A 490 18.19 -15.78 -14.38
N ASP A 491 17.81 -17.06 -14.35
CA ASP A 491 17.05 -17.71 -15.42
C ASP A 491 15.58 -17.77 -15.02
N ILE A 492 14.73 -17.08 -15.77
CA ILE A 492 13.29 -16.99 -15.52
C ILE A 492 12.57 -18.34 -15.62
N VAL A 493 13.06 -19.26 -16.45
CA VAL A 493 12.51 -20.62 -16.59
C VAL A 493 12.81 -21.42 -15.33
N LYS A 494 14.04 -21.28 -14.82
CA LYS A 494 14.44 -21.88 -13.54
C LYS A 494 13.64 -21.30 -12.37
N ALA A 495 13.53 -19.97 -12.27
CA ALA A 495 12.75 -19.33 -11.22
C ALA A 495 11.29 -19.80 -11.21
N SER A 496 10.69 -19.95 -12.40
CA SER A 496 9.34 -20.47 -12.55
C SER A 496 9.23 -21.91 -12.10
N THR A 497 10.16 -22.74 -12.54
CA THR A 497 10.25 -24.16 -12.17
C THR A 497 10.34 -24.32 -10.65
N ASP A 498 11.24 -23.58 -10.01
CA ASP A 498 11.43 -23.62 -8.56
C ASP A 498 10.14 -23.18 -7.83
N ALA A 499 9.42 -22.20 -8.35
CA ALA A 499 8.13 -21.78 -7.81
C ALA A 499 7.07 -22.89 -7.90
N PHE A 500 7.00 -23.61 -9.03
CA PHE A 500 6.10 -24.77 -9.19
C PHE A 500 6.43 -25.89 -8.22
N ILE A 501 7.70 -26.29 -8.14
CA ILE A 501 8.16 -27.34 -7.24
C ILE A 501 7.90 -26.97 -5.77
N ASP A 502 8.10 -25.70 -5.39
CA ASP A 502 7.76 -25.18 -4.06
C ASP A 502 6.26 -25.31 -3.74
N ALA A 503 5.38 -24.98 -4.70
CA ALA A 503 3.94 -25.11 -4.51
C ALA A 503 3.50 -26.58 -4.41
N TYR A 504 4.00 -27.47 -5.26
CA TYR A 504 3.69 -28.91 -5.20
C TYR A 504 4.22 -29.58 -3.93
N ASN A 505 5.39 -29.19 -3.44
CA ASN A 505 5.91 -29.68 -2.16
C ASN A 505 5.02 -29.30 -0.98
N LYS A 506 4.42 -28.11 -0.99
CA LYS A 506 3.46 -27.69 0.03
C LYS A 506 2.16 -28.50 -0.04
N ALA A 507 1.69 -28.80 -1.25
CA ALA A 507 0.57 -29.71 -1.43
C ALA A 507 0.86 -31.13 -0.91
N LEU A 508 2.08 -31.64 -1.18
CA LEU A 508 2.53 -32.96 -0.72
C LEU A 508 2.64 -33.05 0.81
N LYS A 509 3.23 -32.03 1.47
CA LYS A 509 3.29 -31.94 2.94
C LYS A 509 1.91 -31.93 3.59
N LYS A 510 0.91 -31.26 2.99
CA LYS A 510 -0.47 -31.23 3.54
C LYS A 510 -1.11 -32.62 3.52
N LYS A 511 -0.98 -33.34 2.40
CA LYS A 511 -1.51 -34.71 2.23
C LYS A 511 -0.91 -35.73 3.19
N GLN A 512 0.33 -35.55 3.63
CA GLN A 512 0.98 -36.44 4.62
C GLN A 512 0.54 -36.17 6.06
N ARG A 513 -0.06 -35.01 6.35
CA ARG A 513 -0.51 -34.60 7.70
C ARG A 513 -2.02 -34.81 7.93
N SER A 514 -2.79 -34.95 6.86
CA SER A 514 -4.21 -35.37 6.83
C SER A 514 -4.32 -36.87 6.70
#